data_AF-A0A539DIA8-F1
#
_entry.id   AF-A0A539DIA8-F1
#
_cell.length_a   1.000
_cell.length_b   1.000
_cell.length_c   1.000
_cell.angle_alpha   90.00
_cell.angle_beta   90.00
_cell.angle_gamma   90.00
#
_symmetry.space_group_name_H-M   'P 1'
#
loop_
_entity.id
_entity.type
_entity.pdbx_description
1 polymer ?
#
loop_
_entity_poly.entity_id
_entity_poly.type
_entity_poly.pdbx_seq_one_letter_code
_entity_poly.pdbx_strand_id
1 'polypeptide(L)'
;MWGDLGSWIADKLLAPAIVASIFSWILLLVAEGHRARREALSKQVETVRNDILTMWTLACDYWSRDASANPEDEILAERILLAEQDLRYSAMELVPSLSGYISDTEMAGLVADVSRAVTSGSFGEPDRPKDLSRLRSLRSATVVMRDRLLTARNARLRVTFRLH
;
A
#
# COMPACT_ATOMS: atom_id res chain seq x y z
N MET A 1 34.22 41.34 41.63
CA MET A 1 32.83 41.58 41.20
C MET A 1 32.53 41.02 39.78
N TRP A 2 33.24 39.99 39.31
CA TRP A 2 33.01 39.40 37.98
C TRP A 2 32.26 38.05 38.01
N GLY A 3 32.01 37.48 39.20
CA GLY A 3 31.33 36.18 39.35
C GLY A 3 29.82 36.20 39.10
N ASP A 4 29.13 37.32 39.43
CA ASP A 4 27.67 37.43 39.31
C ASP A 4 27.17 37.67 37.87
N LEU A 5 28.01 38.29 37.01
CA LEU A 5 27.62 38.52 35.61
C LEU A 5 27.67 37.21 34.81
N GLY A 6 28.62 36.33 35.13
CA GLY A 6 28.79 35.03 34.48
C GLY A 6 27.67 34.04 34.83
N SER A 7 27.24 33.99 36.10
CA SER A 7 26.09 33.17 36.51
C SER A 7 24.78 33.71 35.94
N TRP A 8 24.59 35.05 35.92
CA TRP A 8 23.39 35.65 35.35
C TRP A 8 23.26 35.41 33.84
N ILE A 9 24.34 35.52 33.06
CA ILE A 9 24.34 35.21 31.62
C ILE A 9 24.15 33.71 31.38
N ALA A 10 24.77 32.85 32.20
CA ALA A 10 24.61 31.41 32.10
C ALA A 10 23.15 30.96 32.33
N ASP A 11 22.50 31.50 33.36
CA ASP A 11 21.12 31.15 33.73
C ASP A 11 20.07 31.78 32.81
N LYS A 12 20.31 33.00 32.29
CA LYS A 12 19.32 33.73 31.48
C LYS A 12 19.42 33.50 29.98
N LEU A 13 20.58 33.11 29.45
CA LEU A 13 20.81 32.97 28.01
C LEU A 13 21.25 31.56 27.60
N LEU A 14 22.19 30.96 28.32
CA LEU A 14 22.71 29.63 28.01
C LEU A 14 21.72 28.52 28.35
N ALA A 15 21.09 28.55 29.52
CA ALA A 15 20.10 27.55 29.90
C ALA A 15 18.88 27.53 28.95
N PRO A 16 18.26 28.68 28.58
CA PRO A 16 17.19 28.69 27.58
C PRO A 16 17.64 28.25 26.18
N ALA A 17 18.86 28.59 25.76
CA ALA A 17 19.40 28.17 24.47
C ALA A 17 19.67 26.66 24.41
N ILE A 18 20.19 26.06 25.50
CA ILE A 18 20.39 24.61 25.61
C ILE A 18 19.05 23.90 25.62
N VAL A 19 18.08 24.39 26.39
CA VAL A 19 16.72 23.83 26.43
C VAL A 19 16.06 23.93 25.05
N ALA A 20 16.12 25.09 24.39
CA ALA A 20 15.59 25.26 23.03
C ALA A 20 16.28 24.34 22.01
N SER A 21 17.59 24.13 22.13
CA SER A 21 18.35 23.21 21.28
C SER A 21 17.92 21.75 21.49
N ILE A 22 17.77 21.31 22.74
CA ILE A 22 17.27 19.97 23.08
C ILE A 22 15.83 19.78 22.57
N PHE A 23 14.95 20.75 22.79
CA PHE A 23 13.58 20.71 22.27
C PHE A 23 13.56 20.68 20.74
N SER A 24 14.37 21.51 20.07
CA SER A 24 14.50 21.50 18.61
C SER A 24 15.01 20.15 18.10
N TRP A 25 15.95 19.52 18.80
CA TRP A 25 16.48 18.20 18.45
C TRP A 25 15.42 17.11 18.63
N ILE A 26 14.65 17.13 19.71
CA ILE A 26 13.51 16.22 19.94
C ILE A 26 12.46 16.40 18.83
N LEU A 27 12.12 17.63 18.47
CA LEU A 27 11.18 17.92 17.38
C LEU A 27 11.70 17.41 16.03
N LEU A 28 13.00 17.54 15.76
CA LEU A 28 13.62 17.02 14.54
C LEU A 28 13.51 15.49 14.47
N LEU A 29 13.89 14.79 15.54
CA LEU A 29 13.80 13.32 15.62
C LEU A 29 12.36 12.82 15.45
N VAL A 30 11.40 13.51 16.07
CA VAL A 30 9.98 13.20 15.92
C VAL A 30 9.54 13.42 14.47
N ALA A 31 9.91 14.54 13.86
CA ALA A 31 9.59 14.85 12.46
C ALA A 31 10.19 13.84 11.48
N GLU A 32 11.44 13.41 11.70
CA GLU A 32 12.10 12.36 10.91
C GLU A 32 11.39 11.01 11.07
N GLY A 33 11.02 10.64 12.30
CA GLY A 33 10.24 9.42 12.56
C GLY A 33 8.89 9.42 11.85
N HIS A 34 8.19 10.56 11.83
CA HIS A 34 6.95 10.71 11.07
C HIS A 34 7.17 10.61 9.56
N ARG A 35 8.25 11.20 9.03
CA ARG A 35 8.61 11.09 7.62
C ARG A 35 8.88 9.65 7.21
N ALA A 36 9.70 8.93 7.98
CA ALA A 36 10.03 7.52 7.72
C ALA A 36 8.78 6.64 7.71
N ARG A 37 7.85 6.84 8.66
CA ARG A 37 6.56 6.11 8.68
C ARG A 37 5.68 6.41 7.46
N ARG A 38 5.63 7.67 7.01
CA ARG A 38 4.87 8.06 5.81
C ARG A 38 5.45 7.45 4.54
N GLU A 39 6.77 7.39 4.45
CA GLU A 39 7.49 6.78 3.33
C GLU A 39 7.27 5.26 3.30
N ALA A 40 7.39 4.59 4.45
CA ALA A 40 7.10 3.17 4.58
C ALA A 40 5.66 2.81 4.15
N LEU A 41 4.66 3.54 4.65
CA LEU A 41 3.26 3.35 4.24
C LEU A 41 3.07 3.58 2.74
N SER A 42 3.68 4.64 2.19
CA SER A 42 3.56 4.93 0.77
C SER A 42 4.19 3.84 -0.10
N LYS A 43 5.32 3.27 0.35
CA LYS A 43 5.97 2.14 -0.32
C LYS A 43 5.10 0.89 -0.29
N GLN A 44 4.51 0.54 0.85
CA GLN A 44 3.62 -0.61 0.96
C GLN A 44 2.37 -0.49 0.06
N VAL A 45 1.75 0.70 0.02
CA VAL A 45 0.61 0.96 -0.88
C VAL A 45 1.03 0.86 -2.35
N GLU A 46 2.25 1.31 -2.70
CA GLU A 46 2.77 1.20 -4.06
C GLU A 46 3.05 -0.26 -4.44
N THR A 47 3.56 -1.09 -3.53
CA THR A 47 3.71 -2.53 -3.74
C THR A 47 2.37 -3.17 -4.13
N VAL A 48 1.34 -2.98 -3.30
CA VAL A 48 -0.01 -3.53 -3.58
C VAL A 48 -0.55 -3.03 -4.92
N ARG A 49 -0.32 -1.75 -5.26
CA ARG A 49 -0.73 -1.18 -6.55
C ARG A 49 -0.01 -1.85 -7.73
N ASN A 50 1.28 -2.17 -7.57
CA ASN A 50 2.05 -2.86 -8.59
C ASN A 50 1.58 -4.30 -8.74
N ASP A 51 1.25 -5.00 -7.66
CA ASP A 51 0.72 -6.37 -7.72
C ASP A 51 -0.63 -6.41 -8.45
N ILE A 52 -1.53 -5.45 -8.16
CA ILE A 52 -2.79 -5.26 -8.90
C ILE A 52 -2.50 -5.06 -10.40
N LEU A 53 -1.50 -4.24 -10.75
CA LEU A 53 -1.16 -3.97 -12.15
C LEU A 53 -0.57 -5.18 -12.86
N THR A 54 0.28 -5.95 -12.18
CA THR A 54 0.85 -7.20 -12.68
C THR A 54 -0.28 -8.20 -12.96
N MET A 55 -1.15 -8.42 -12.00
CA MET A 55 -2.30 -9.31 -12.12
C MET A 55 -3.26 -8.85 -13.23
N TRP A 56 -3.55 -7.53 -13.31
CA TRP A 56 -4.32 -6.93 -14.41
C TRP A 56 -3.70 -7.23 -15.77
N THR A 57 -2.40 -7.03 -15.91
CA THR A 57 -1.69 -7.19 -17.19
C THR A 57 -1.70 -8.65 -17.65
N LEU A 58 -1.41 -9.58 -16.73
CA LEU A 58 -1.45 -11.02 -17.01
C LEU A 58 -2.87 -11.48 -17.36
N ALA A 59 -3.88 -11.02 -16.61
CA ALA A 59 -5.27 -11.34 -16.89
C ALA A 59 -5.76 -10.76 -18.22
N CYS A 60 -5.36 -9.53 -18.56
CA CYS A 60 -5.61 -8.95 -19.88
C CYS A 60 -5.04 -9.81 -20.99
N ASP A 61 -3.79 -10.25 -20.83
CA ASP A 61 -3.14 -11.09 -21.82
C ASP A 61 -3.87 -12.42 -21.97
N TYR A 62 -4.16 -13.08 -20.84
CA TYR A 62 -4.85 -14.37 -20.80
C TYR A 62 -6.23 -14.28 -21.44
N TRP A 63 -7.14 -13.47 -20.89
CA TRP A 63 -8.55 -13.43 -21.30
C TRP A 63 -8.79 -12.77 -22.65
N SER A 64 -7.79 -12.10 -23.24
CA SER A 64 -7.88 -11.52 -24.59
C SER A 64 -7.55 -12.52 -25.72
N ARG A 65 -6.95 -13.66 -25.37
CA ARG A 65 -6.61 -14.76 -26.28
C ARG A 65 -7.68 -15.85 -26.19
N ASP A 66 -7.89 -16.55 -27.29
CA ASP A 66 -8.59 -17.84 -27.28
C ASP A 66 -7.61 -18.90 -26.77
N ALA A 67 -8.08 -19.82 -25.93
CA ALA A 67 -7.22 -20.91 -25.50
C ALA A 67 -6.82 -21.74 -26.70
N SER A 68 -5.51 -21.86 -26.86
CA SER A 68 -4.91 -22.87 -27.70
C SER A 68 -4.35 -23.92 -26.76
N ALA A 69 -4.27 -25.19 -27.19
CA ALA A 69 -3.52 -26.21 -26.44
C ALA A 69 -2.00 -25.93 -26.53
N ASN A 70 -1.58 -24.72 -26.15
CA ASN A 70 -0.25 -24.17 -26.20
C ASN A 70 0.27 -24.10 -24.75
N PRO A 71 1.47 -24.64 -24.47
CA PRO A 71 2.10 -24.52 -23.16
C PRO A 71 2.21 -23.09 -22.61
N GLU A 72 2.21 -22.07 -23.48
CA GLU A 72 2.22 -20.67 -23.06
C GLU A 72 0.97 -20.24 -22.27
N ASP A 73 -0.20 -20.80 -22.60
CA ASP A 73 -1.45 -20.47 -21.91
C ASP A 73 -1.48 -21.07 -20.48
N GLU A 74 -0.86 -22.25 -20.30
CA GLU A 74 -0.65 -22.88 -18.98
C GLU A 74 0.34 -22.07 -18.13
N ILE A 75 1.47 -21.67 -18.70
CA ILE A 75 2.45 -20.80 -18.02
C ILE A 75 1.81 -19.46 -17.61
N LEU A 76 0.93 -18.91 -18.45
CA LEU A 76 0.25 -17.66 -18.14
C LEU A 76 -0.78 -17.83 -17.00
N ALA A 77 -1.50 -18.94 -16.96
CA ALA A 77 -2.39 -19.29 -15.85
C ALA A 77 -1.61 -19.43 -14.53
N GLU A 78 -0.47 -20.11 -14.54
CA GLU A 78 0.40 -20.24 -13.35
C GLU A 78 0.95 -18.88 -12.88
N ARG A 79 1.37 -18.01 -13.82
CA ARG A 79 1.79 -16.64 -13.48
C ARG A 79 0.68 -15.81 -12.86
N ILE A 80 -0.57 -16.00 -13.30
CA ILE A 80 -1.73 -15.37 -12.72
C ILE A 80 -1.93 -15.82 -11.27
N LEU A 81 -1.81 -17.12 -11.00
CA LEU A 81 -1.95 -17.67 -9.64
C LEU A 81 -0.85 -17.14 -8.71
N LEU A 82 0.38 -17.03 -9.19
CA LEU A 82 1.48 -16.41 -8.43
C LEU A 82 1.19 -14.93 -8.13
N ALA A 83 0.76 -14.16 -9.13
CA ALA A 83 0.40 -12.76 -8.94
C ALA A 83 -0.78 -12.57 -7.98
N GLU A 84 -1.74 -13.50 -7.96
CA GLU A 84 -2.83 -13.52 -6.99
C GLU A 84 -2.31 -13.71 -5.55
N GLN A 85 -1.37 -14.65 -5.37
CA GLN A 85 -0.75 -14.91 -4.07
C GLN A 85 0.06 -13.71 -3.57
N ASP A 86 0.85 -13.09 -4.46
CA ASP A 86 1.64 -11.89 -4.15
C ASP A 86 0.71 -10.74 -3.73
N LEU A 87 -0.35 -10.48 -4.51
CA LEU A 87 -1.35 -9.47 -4.18
C LEU A 87 -1.97 -9.74 -2.81
N ARG A 88 -2.35 -10.98 -2.53
CA ARG A 88 -2.95 -11.36 -1.24
C ARG A 88 -1.97 -11.11 -0.10
N TYR A 89 -0.71 -11.53 -0.25
CA TYR A 89 0.32 -11.36 0.76
C TYR A 89 0.56 -9.88 1.06
N SER A 90 0.87 -9.08 0.04
CA SER A 90 1.15 -7.65 0.19
C SER A 90 -0.06 -6.85 0.68
N ALA A 91 -1.27 -7.21 0.24
CA ALA A 91 -2.49 -6.58 0.74
C ALA A 91 -2.71 -6.86 2.24
N MET A 92 -2.49 -8.09 2.70
CA MET A 92 -2.61 -8.43 4.12
C MET A 92 -1.51 -7.79 4.96
N GLU A 93 -0.28 -7.70 4.46
CA GLU A 93 0.83 -7.02 5.14
C GLU A 93 0.59 -5.51 5.33
N LEU A 94 -0.19 -4.89 4.42
CA LEU A 94 -0.56 -3.48 4.52
C LEU A 94 -1.62 -3.20 5.61
N VAL A 95 -2.44 -4.20 5.98
CA VAL A 95 -3.57 -4.00 6.90
C VAL A 95 -3.15 -3.41 8.26
N PRO A 96 -2.10 -3.92 8.96
CA PRO A 96 -1.64 -3.32 10.21
C PRO A 96 -1.31 -1.82 10.09
N SER A 97 -0.71 -1.39 8.96
CA SER A 97 -0.36 0.01 8.70
C SER A 97 -1.59 0.91 8.46
N LEU A 98 -2.71 0.32 8.03
CA LEU A 98 -3.99 0.97 7.77
C LEU A 98 -5.07 0.65 8.82
N SER A 99 -4.68 0.09 9.97
CA SER A 99 -5.61 -0.26 11.04
C SER A 99 -6.48 0.95 11.45
N GLY A 100 -7.79 0.70 11.59
CA GLY A 100 -8.80 1.72 11.86
C GLY A 100 -9.35 2.43 10.62
N TYR A 101 -8.79 2.17 9.42
CA TYR A 101 -9.26 2.73 8.15
C TYR A 101 -9.76 1.66 7.17
N ILE A 102 -9.16 0.47 7.24
CA ILE A 102 -9.58 -0.74 6.54
C ILE A 102 -9.45 -1.92 7.50
N SER A 103 -10.44 -2.83 7.51
CA SER A 103 -10.35 -4.05 8.31
C SER A 103 -9.72 -5.20 7.52
N ASP A 104 -9.22 -6.22 8.23
CA ASP A 104 -8.73 -7.47 7.65
C ASP A 104 -9.78 -8.12 6.76
N THR A 105 -11.04 -8.16 7.22
CA THR A 105 -12.18 -8.72 6.49
C THR A 105 -12.51 -7.93 5.22
N GLU A 106 -12.44 -6.60 5.30
CA GLU A 106 -12.68 -5.72 4.15
C GLU A 106 -11.58 -5.91 3.10
N MET A 107 -10.31 -5.89 3.52
CA MET A 107 -9.18 -6.12 2.60
C MET A 107 -9.26 -7.51 1.97
N ALA A 108 -9.58 -8.54 2.74
CA ALA A 108 -9.74 -9.90 2.22
C ALA A 108 -10.88 -9.98 1.18
N GLY A 109 -11.98 -9.25 1.39
CA GLY A 109 -13.07 -9.12 0.43
C GLY A 109 -12.63 -8.47 -0.87
N LEU A 110 -11.89 -7.34 -0.80
CA LEU A 110 -11.37 -6.65 -1.98
C LEU A 110 -10.42 -7.54 -2.80
N VAL A 111 -9.51 -8.24 -2.13
CA VAL A 111 -8.62 -9.21 -2.79
C VAL A 111 -9.44 -10.33 -3.42
N ALA A 112 -10.40 -10.90 -2.70
CA ALA A 112 -11.24 -11.99 -3.21
C ALA A 112 -12.07 -11.58 -4.44
N ASP A 113 -12.55 -10.34 -4.50
CA ASP A 113 -13.29 -9.83 -5.67
C ASP A 113 -12.37 -9.67 -6.89
N VAL A 114 -11.13 -9.21 -6.69
CA VAL A 114 -10.10 -9.14 -7.74
C VAL A 114 -9.71 -10.55 -8.20
N SER A 115 -9.42 -11.47 -7.27
CA SER A 115 -9.15 -12.90 -7.54
C SER A 115 -10.29 -13.53 -8.35
N ARG A 116 -11.53 -13.42 -7.88
CA ARG A 116 -12.70 -14.01 -8.55
C ARG A 116 -12.86 -13.47 -9.97
N ALA A 117 -12.61 -12.19 -10.19
CA ALA A 117 -12.67 -11.61 -11.53
C ALA A 117 -11.61 -12.19 -12.48
N VAL A 118 -10.49 -12.70 -11.97
CA VAL A 118 -9.42 -13.28 -12.78
C VAL A 118 -9.52 -14.81 -12.91
N THR A 119 -9.77 -15.54 -11.83
CA THR A 119 -9.55 -17.00 -11.76
C THR A 119 -10.82 -17.86 -11.73
N SER A 120 -12.02 -17.28 -11.88
CA SER A 120 -13.29 -18.05 -11.84
C SER A 120 -13.69 -18.68 -13.18
N GLY A 121 -14.65 -19.60 -13.16
CA GLY A 121 -15.24 -20.19 -14.37
C GLY A 121 -14.25 -21.09 -15.12
N SER A 122 -14.13 -20.91 -16.43
CA SER A 122 -13.28 -21.70 -17.33
C SER A 122 -11.79 -21.34 -17.26
N PHE A 123 -11.31 -20.85 -16.11
CA PHE A 123 -9.91 -20.53 -15.92
C PHE A 123 -9.08 -21.81 -15.88
N GLY A 124 -7.97 -21.85 -16.62
CA GLY A 124 -7.12 -23.04 -16.75
C GLY A 124 -7.66 -24.12 -17.69
N GLU A 125 -8.87 -23.95 -18.25
CA GLU A 125 -9.41 -24.92 -19.20
C GLU A 125 -8.69 -24.83 -20.56
N PRO A 126 -8.38 -25.98 -21.19
CA PRO A 126 -7.61 -26.03 -22.44
C PRO A 126 -8.35 -25.49 -23.66
N ASP A 127 -9.69 -25.41 -23.61
CA ASP A 127 -10.57 -24.94 -24.69
C ASP A 127 -11.36 -23.68 -24.31
N ARG A 128 -10.86 -22.92 -23.33
CA ARG A 128 -11.47 -21.68 -22.85
C ARG A 128 -11.66 -20.63 -23.98
N PRO A 129 -12.87 -20.08 -24.15
CA PRO A 129 -13.09 -18.99 -25.10
C PRO A 129 -12.54 -17.66 -24.57
N LYS A 130 -12.17 -16.75 -25.48
CA LYS A 130 -11.90 -15.35 -25.16
C LYS A 130 -13.05 -14.70 -24.38
N ASP A 131 -12.74 -14.01 -23.28
CA ASP A 131 -13.74 -13.40 -22.40
C ASP A 131 -13.41 -11.94 -22.09
N LEU A 132 -13.82 -11.05 -23.00
CA LEU A 132 -13.64 -9.60 -22.82
C LEU A 132 -14.55 -9.01 -21.74
N SER A 133 -15.64 -9.71 -21.37
CA SER A 133 -16.56 -9.23 -20.33
C SER A 133 -15.87 -9.25 -18.97
N ARG A 134 -15.04 -10.27 -18.74
CA ARG A 134 -14.24 -10.45 -17.55
C ARG A 134 -13.20 -9.37 -17.33
N LEU A 135 -12.58 -8.88 -18.40
CA LEU A 135 -11.67 -7.73 -18.32
C LEU A 135 -12.38 -6.49 -17.76
N ARG A 136 -13.68 -6.31 -18.03
CA ARG A 136 -14.46 -5.21 -17.46
C ARG A 136 -14.76 -5.45 -15.98
N SER A 137 -15.11 -6.67 -15.59
CA SER A 137 -15.32 -7.04 -14.18
C SER A 137 -14.04 -6.85 -13.36
N LEU A 138 -12.91 -7.30 -13.89
CA LEU A 138 -11.61 -7.08 -13.30
C LEU A 138 -11.30 -5.59 -13.15
N ARG A 139 -11.67 -4.77 -14.16
CA ARG A 139 -11.41 -3.33 -14.12
C ARG A 139 -12.18 -2.69 -12.98
N SER A 140 -13.44 -3.10 -12.83
CA SER A 140 -14.29 -2.63 -11.75
C SER A 140 -13.72 -3.02 -10.39
N ALA A 141 -13.37 -4.29 -10.19
CA ALA A 141 -12.82 -4.79 -8.93
C ALA A 141 -11.49 -4.09 -8.56
N THR A 142 -10.57 -3.96 -9.52
CA THR A 142 -9.29 -3.28 -9.30
C THR A 142 -9.43 -1.78 -9.04
N VAL A 143 -10.38 -1.10 -9.70
CA VAL A 143 -10.68 0.32 -9.42
C VAL A 143 -11.23 0.49 -8.00
N VAL A 144 -12.17 -0.35 -7.59
CA VAL A 144 -12.74 -0.32 -6.23
C VAL A 144 -11.65 -0.55 -5.18
N MET A 145 -10.82 -1.58 -5.35
CA MET A 145 -9.71 -1.86 -4.43
C MET A 145 -8.74 -0.69 -4.35
N ARG A 146 -8.32 -0.13 -5.50
CA ARG A 146 -7.41 1.02 -5.55
C ARG A 146 -7.99 2.26 -4.89
N ASP A 147 -9.24 2.59 -5.17
CA ASP A 147 -9.91 3.75 -4.57
C ASP A 147 -9.99 3.61 -3.05
N ARG A 148 -10.34 2.41 -2.57
CA ARG A 148 -10.43 2.14 -1.14
C ARG A 148 -9.07 2.24 -0.44
N LEU A 149 -8.02 1.68 -1.05
CA LEU A 149 -6.64 1.81 -0.57
C LEU A 149 -6.17 3.26 -0.50
N LEU A 150 -6.43 4.05 -1.54
CA LEU A 150 -6.05 5.47 -1.59
C LEU A 150 -6.82 6.29 -0.55
N THR A 151 -8.11 6.01 -0.38
CA THR A 151 -8.94 6.66 0.64
C THR A 151 -8.42 6.36 2.05
N ALA A 152 -8.15 5.08 2.36
CA ALA A 152 -7.59 4.67 3.65
C ALA A 152 -6.21 5.31 3.90
N ARG A 153 -5.32 5.28 2.90
CA ARG A 153 -4.00 5.94 2.96
C ARG A 153 -4.14 7.43 3.25
N ASN A 154 -4.99 8.14 2.51
CA ASN A 154 -5.15 9.59 2.66
C ASN A 154 -5.75 9.94 4.03
N ALA A 155 -6.71 9.15 4.52
CA ALA A 155 -7.26 9.33 5.86
C ALA A 155 -6.19 9.12 6.95
N ARG A 156 -5.37 8.06 6.84
CA ARG A 156 -4.25 7.79 7.74
C ARG A 156 -3.21 8.92 7.74
N LEU A 157 -2.86 9.42 6.56
CA LEU A 157 -1.91 10.51 6.41
C LEU A 157 -2.46 11.81 7.03
N ARG A 158 -3.76 12.13 6.84
CA ARG A 158 -4.39 13.34 7.42
C ARG A 158 -4.40 13.34 8.95
N VAL A 159 -4.66 12.21 9.61
CA VAL A 159 -4.62 12.13 11.08
C VAL A 159 -3.22 12.38 11.62
N THR A 160 -2.19 11.93 10.89
CA THR A 160 -0.79 12.23 11.23
C THR A 160 -0.51 13.75 11.26
N PHE A 161 -1.30 14.58 10.57
CA PHE A 161 -1.15 16.05 10.58
C PHE A 161 -2.01 16.77 11.62
N ARG A 162 -3.03 16.14 12.22
CA ARG A 162 -3.95 16.78 13.18
C ARG A 162 -3.53 16.64 14.65
N LEU A 163 -2.47 15.89 14.95
CA LEU A 163 -1.95 15.73 16.31
C LEU A 163 -0.94 16.84 16.70
N HIS A 164 -0.95 17.96 15.98
CA HIS A 164 -0.13 19.14 16.24
C HIS A 164 -0.97 20.40 16.20
#